data_AF-A0A970AYW9-F1
#
_entry.id   AF-A0A970AYW9-F1
#
_cell.length_a   1.000
_cell.length_b   1.000
_cell.length_c   1.000
_cell.angle_alpha   90.00
_cell.angle_beta   90.00
_cell.angle_gamma   90.00
#
_symmetry.space_group_name_H-M   'P 1'
#
loop_
_entity.id
_entity.type
_entity.pdbx_description
1 polymer ?
#
loop_
_entity_poly.entity_id
_entity_poly.type
_entity_poly.pdbx_seq_one_letter_code
_entity_poly.pdbx_strand_id
1 'polypeptide(L)' 'MIDKNWKELIKPSKLNITQSDDKKHAKIIAEPLEKGYALTLGNALRRVLLSSVQGTA' A
#
# COMPACT_ATOMS: atom_id res chain seq x y z
N MET A 1 31.21 -17.42 8.22
CA MET A 1 30.59 -16.11 7.96
C MET A 1 29.22 -16.39 7.35
N ILE A 2 28.14 -15.92 7.98
CA ILE A 2 26.79 -16.05 7.42
C ILE A 2 26.60 -14.84 6.52
N ASP A 3 26.65 -15.05 5.21
CA ASP A 3 26.24 -14.05 4.23
C ASP A 3 24.76 -13.76 4.45
N LYS A 4 24.46 -12.63 5.10
CA LYS A 4 23.10 -12.10 5.14
C LYS A 4 22.76 -11.67 3.72
N ASN A 5 22.06 -12.52 2.98
CA ASN A 5 21.53 -12.24 1.65
C ASN A 5 20.23 -11.43 1.76
N TRP A 6 20.27 -10.30 2.49
CA TRP A 6 19.17 -9.35 2.54
C TRP A 6 19.38 -8.37 1.39
N LYS A 7 18.68 -8.59 0.27
CA LYS A 7 18.47 -7.49 -0.67
C LYS A 7 17.61 -6.46 0.05
N GLU A 8 18.09 -5.22 0.12
CA GLU A 8 17.28 -4.11 0.59
C GLU A 8 16.01 -4.05 -0.25
N LEU A 9 14.87 -4.22 0.40
CA LEU A 9 13.57 -4.07 -0.23
C LEU A 9 13.47 -2.70 -0.88
N ILE A 10 13.13 -2.66 -2.17
CA ILE A 10 12.76 -1.40 -2.82
C ILE A 10 11.54 -0.83 -2.10
N LYS A 11 11.76 0.24 -1.34
CA LYS A 11 10.70 1.00 -0.68
C LYS A 11 10.11 1.99 -1.67
N PRO A 12 8.78 2.16 -1.71
CA PRO A 12 8.17 3.16 -2.58
C PRO A 12 8.62 4.56 -2.15
N SER A 13 9.28 5.28 -3.05
CA SER A 13 9.89 6.59 -2.78
C SER A 13 8.86 7.71 -2.71
N LYS A 14 7.70 7.53 -3.34
CA LYS A 14 6.64 8.54 -3.42
C LYS A 14 5.27 7.90 -3.48
N LEU A 15 4.34 8.46 -2.70
CA LEU A 15 2.92 8.12 -2.75
C LEU A 15 2.20 9.22 -3.53
N ASN A 16 1.50 8.85 -4.60
CA ASN A 16 0.63 9.79 -5.32
C ASN A 16 -0.82 9.57 -4.88
N ILE A 17 -1.48 10.63 -4.43
CA ILE A 17 -2.84 10.59 -3.92
C ILE A 17 -3.68 11.57 -4.72
N THR A 18 -4.75 11.08 -5.34
CA THR A 18 -5.76 11.88 -6.02
C THR A 18 -7.09 11.65 -5.33
N GLN A 19 -7.73 12.72 -4.83
CA GLN A 19 -9.04 12.65 -4.19
C GLN A 19 -10.07 13.34 -5.08
N SER A 20 -11.29 12.82 -5.10
CA SER A 20 -12.41 13.49 -5.74
C SER A 20 -12.91 14.65 -4.88
N ASP A 21 -13.52 15.65 -5.51
CA ASP A 21 -14.07 16.83 -4.82
C ASP A 21 -15.19 16.46 -3.84
N ASP A 22 -15.97 15.41 -4.15
CA ASP A 22 -17.02 14.89 -3.28
C ASP A 22 -16.50 14.10 -2.06
N LYS A 23 -15.17 13.91 -1.97
CA LYS A 23 -14.44 13.19 -0.90
C LYS A 23 -14.89 11.74 -0.68
N LYS A 24 -15.64 11.17 -1.62
CA LYS A 24 -16.10 9.77 -1.55
C LYS A 24 -15.15 8.81 -2.25
N HIS A 25 -14.27 9.32 -3.11
CA HIS A 25 -13.32 8.53 -3.88
C HIS A 25 -11.90 9.06 -3.72
N ALA A 26 -10.96 8.13 -3.52
CA ALA A 26 -9.54 8.42 -3.51
C ALA A 26 -8.79 7.34 -4.29
N LYS A 27 -7.85 7.77 -5.14
CA LYS A 27 -6.91 6.91 -5.84
C LYS A 27 -5.53 7.12 -5.25
N ILE A 28 -4.92 6.03 -4.79
CA ILE A 28 -3.58 6.02 -4.20
C ILE A 28 -2.69 5.15 -5.08
N ILE A 29 -1.55 5.68 -5.53
CA ILE A 29 -0.55 4.98 -6.34
C ILE A 29 0.77 4.97 -5.59
N ALA A 30 1.29 3.77 -5.31
CA ALA A 30 2.58 3.55 -4.66
C ALA A 30 3.52 2.83 -5.64
N GLU A 31 4.60 3.51 -6.03
CA GLU A 31 5.63 2.96 -6.92
C GLU A 31 6.99 3.60 -6.60
N PRO A 32 8.11 2.90 -6.87
CA PRO A 32 8.22 1.51 -7.31
C PRO A 32 8.03 0.51 -6.16
N LEU A 33 7.55 -0.70 -6.48
CA LEU A 33 7.45 -1.82 -5.55
C LEU A 33 8.21 -3.02 -6.10
N GLU A 34 8.78 -3.84 -5.22
CA GLU A 34 9.36 -5.11 -5.65
C GLU A 34 8.31 -6.03 -6.27
N LYS A 35 8.77 -6.87 -7.21
CA LYS A 35 7.91 -7.84 -7.87
C LYS A 35 7.20 -8.71 -6.83
N GLY A 36 5.87 -8.76 -6.92
CA GLY A 36 5.01 -9.52 -6.00
C GLY A 36 4.55 -8.74 -4.75
N TYR A 37 5.25 -7.68 -4.34
CA TYR A 37 4.86 -6.90 -3.16
C TYR A 37 3.60 -6.07 -3.36
N ALA A 38 3.29 -5.68 -4.60
CA ALA A 38 2.04 -5.00 -4.93
C ALA A 38 0.80 -5.82 -4.50
N LEU A 39 0.81 -7.13 -4.74
CA LEU A 39 -0.29 -8.02 -4.36
C LEU A 39 -0.34 -8.21 -2.84
N THR A 40 0.81 -8.45 -2.20
CA THR A 40 0.91 -8.63 -0.75
C THR A 40 0.38 -7.41 0.01
N LEU A 41 0.87 -6.22 -0.34
CA LEU A 41 0.45 -4.97 0.28
C LEU A 41 -1.01 -4.63 -0.06
N GLY A 42 -1.40 -4.78 -1.34
CA GLY A 42 -2.77 -4.48 -1.78
C GLY A 42 -3.82 -5.34 -1.06
N ASN A 43 -3.57 -6.64 -0.93
CA ASN A 43 -4.47 -7.55 -0.22
C ASN A 43 -4.53 -7.24 1.28
N ALA A 44 -3.38 -6.97 1.91
CA ALA A 44 -3.33 -6.61 3.32
C ALA A 44 -4.10 -5.31 3.59
N LEU A 45 -3.84 -4.25 2.82
CA LEU A 45 -4.52 -2.96 2.94
C LEU A 45 -6.02 -3.09 2.69
N ARG A 46 -6.45 -3.83 1.66
CA ARG A 46 -7.87 -4.08 1.40
C ARG A 46 -8.59 -4.68 2.61
N ARG A 47 -7.99 -5.70 3.24
CA ARG A 47 -8.58 -6.34 4.42
C ARG A 47 -8.72 -5.37 5.58
N VAL A 48 -7.66 -4.62 5.89
CA VAL A 48 -7.65 -3.66 7.00
C VAL A 48 -8.66 -2.54 6.76
N LEU A 49 -8.70 -1.97 5.57
CA LEU A 49 -9.62 -0.88 5.23
C LEU A 49 -11.09 -1.31 5.30
N LEU A 50 -11.42 -2.55 4.95
CA LEU A 50 -12.80 -3.05 5.03
C LEU A 50 -13.20 -3.51 6.43
N SER A 51 -12.25 -3.94 7.26
CA SER A 51 -12.57 -4.54 8.57
C SER A 51 -12.32 -3.62 9.76
N SER A 52 -11.47 -2.61 9.62
CA SER A 52 -10.93 -1.84 10.76
C SER A 52 -11.31 -0.36 10.72
N VAL A 53 -11.99 0.09 9.66
CA VAL A 53 -12.50 1.46 9.58
C VAL A 53 -13.79 1.55 10.38
N GLN A 54 -13.75 2.36 11.44
CA GLN A 54 -14.93 2.64 12.26
C GLN A 54 -15.91 3.50 11.44
N GLY A 55 -17.14 3.01 11.31
CA GLY A 55 -18.27 3.78 10.76
C GLY A 55 -19.29 4.10 11.85
N THR A 56 -20.10 5.13 11.62
CA THR A 56 -21.36 5.36 12.33
C THR A 56 -22.51 5.02 11.38
N ALA A 57 -23.59 4.43 11.91
CA ALA A 57 -24.82 4.17 11.17
C ALA A 57 -25.81 5.32 11.33
#